data_AF-A0A925A2U7-F1
#
_entry.id   AF-A0A925A2U7-F1
#
_cell.length_a   1.000
_cell.length_b   1.000
_cell.length_c   1.000
_cell.angle_alpha   90.00
_cell.angle_beta   90.00
_cell.angle_gamma   90.00
#
_symmetry.space_group_name_H-M   'P 1'
#
loop_
_entity.id
_entity.type
_entity.pdbx_description
1 polymer ?
#
loop_
_entity_poly.entity_id
_entity_poly.type
_entity_poly.pdbx_seq_one_letter_code
_entity_poly.pdbx_strand_id
1 'polypeptide(L)'
;MADLAFQARETKFGPLAERPLGILNDDERRAVAFLEAERRIRGHESQCNEIVKLTNVDRWVAAAQRLEVLLSRLGRFPRQNRRLPRPAISDEERTSANWVRYQRTWWGTLCSYQKDWLESIPGFFLDPIGEQADAQVGNYTRVANRVGRAPKRTSDERDEVRAAQWQAKQKILYREGKLPKHRVDELSKLPYWRWTE
;
A
#
# COMPACT_ATOMS: atom_id res chain seq x y z
N MET A 1 4.83 -3.49 -16.94
CA MET A 1 4.17 -2.75 -15.84
C MET A 1 4.92 -1.47 -15.49
N ALA A 2 6.21 -1.55 -15.16
CA ALA A 2 7.04 -0.38 -14.80
C ALA A 2 7.07 0.72 -15.88
N ASP A 3 7.07 0.35 -17.16
CA ASP A 3 7.06 1.35 -18.25
C ASP A 3 5.70 2.01 -18.44
N LEU A 4 4.60 1.26 -18.34
CA LEU A 4 3.25 1.85 -18.43
C LEU A 4 2.98 2.83 -17.27
N ALA A 5 3.42 2.48 -16.06
CA ALA A 5 3.28 3.35 -14.89
C ALA A 5 4.13 4.63 -15.03
N PHE A 6 5.33 4.51 -15.61
CA PHE A 6 6.15 5.68 -15.92
C PHE A 6 5.53 6.56 -17.00
N GLN A 7 5.04 5.99 -18.11
CA GLN A 7 4.38 6.77 -19.17
C GLN A 7 3.15 7.52 -18.65
N ALA A 8 2.38 6.93 -17.73
CA ALA A 8 1.27 7.61 -17.07
C ALA A 8 1.73 8.83 -16.24
N ARG A 9 2.80 8.67 -15.45
CA ARG A 9 3.40 9.79 -14.69
C ARG A 9 4.01 10.85 -15.59
N GLU A 10 4.72 10.44 -16.63
CA GLU A 10 5.32 11.31 -17.64
C GLU A 10 4.24 12.16 -18.33
N THR A 11 3.11 11.55 -18.70
CA THR A 11 1.97 12.26 -19.29
C THR A 11 1.35 13.26 -18.31
N LYS A 12 1.25 12.89 -17.02
CA LYS A 12 0.62 13.72 -15.98
C LYS A 12 1.48 14.90 -15.53
N PHE A 13 2.78 14.67 -15.35
CA PHE A 13 3.70 15.65 -14.75
C PHE A 13 4.68 16.28 -15.76
N GLY A 14 4.83 15.71 -16.96
CA GLY A 14 5.66 16.24 -18.04
C GLY A 14 5.37 17.70 -18.39
N PRO A 15 4.10 18.12 -18.55
CA PRO A 15 3.76 19.52 -18.82
C PRO A 15 4.22 20.49 -17.72
N LEU A 16 4.41 20.03 -16.47
CA LEU A 16 4.94 20.88 -15.40
C LEU A 16 6.44 21.15 -15.57
N ALA A 17 7.19 20.20 -16.13
CA ALA A 17 8.64 20.34 -16.34
C ALA A 17 8.98 21.34 -17.45
N GLU A 18 8.04 21.60 -18.37
CA GLU A 18 8.22 22.60 -19.44
C GLU A 18 7.95 24.04 -18.97
N ARG A 19 7.32 24.20 -17.80
CA ARG A 19 6.98 25.52 -17.25
C ARG A 19 8.18 26.11 -16.49
N PRO A 20 8.39 27.44 -16.54
CA PRO A 20 9.41 28.09 -15.73
C PRO A 20 9.20 27.84 -14.23
N LEU A 21 10.26 27.43 -13.52
CA LEU A 21 10.20 27.06 -12.08
C LEU A 21 9.66 28.17 -11.17
N GLY A 22 9.83 29.44 -11.56
CA GLY A 22 9.34 30.59 -10.79
C GLY A 22 7.81 30.72 -10.73
N ILE A 23 7.09 30.04 -11.64
CA ILE A 23 5.62 30.04 -11.70
C ILE A 23 5.05 28.83 -10.93
N LEU A 24 5.87 27.81 -10.69
CA LEU A 24 5.46 26.58 -10.02
C LEU A 24 5.37 26.80 -8.50
N ASN A 25 4.36 26.20 -7.89
CA ASN A 25 4.28 26.08 -6.43
C ASN A 25 5.31 25.07 -5.90
N ASP A 26 5.43 24.97 -4.58
CA ASP A 26 6.44 24.12 -3.96
C ASP A 26 6.24 22.62 -4.22
N ASP A 27 4.99 22.17 -4.31
CA ASP A 27 4.67 20.79 -4.66
C ASP A 27 5.04 20.48 -6.12
N GLU A 28 4.69 21.36 -7.05
CA GLU A 28 5.00 21.24 -8.48
C GLU A 28 6.51 21.22 -8.72
N ARG A 29 7.29 22.10 -8.06
CA ARG A 29 8.76 22.09 -8.18
C ARG A 29 9.37 20.78 -7.69
N ARG A 30 8.88 20.26 -6.56
CA ARG A 30 9.31 18.95 -6.05
C ARG A 30 8.92 17.85 -7.04
N ALA A 31 7.70 17.86 -7.55
CA ALA A 31 7.22 16.87 -8.53
C ALA A 31 8.11 16.83 -9.79
N VAL A 32 8.47 17.99 -10.34
CA VAL A 32 9.41 18.09 -11.47
C VAL A 32 10.77 17.49 -11.13
N ALA A 33 11.32 17.78 -9.95
CA ALA A 33 12.61 17.22 -9.53
C ALA A 33 12.59 15.67 -9.45
N PHE A 34 11.49 15.07 -8.99
CA PHE A 34 11.32 13.62 -8.96
C PHE A 34 11.17 13.02 -10.37
N LEU A 35 10.42 13.68 -11.26
CA LEU A 35 10.28 13.27 -12.65
C LEU A 35 11.64 13.26 -13.37
N GLU A 36 12.42 14.32 -13.23
CA GLU A 36 13.76 14.43 -13.82
C GLU A 36 14.72 13.37 -13.26
N ALA A 37 14.63 13.07 -11.97
CA ALA A 37 15.41 12.00 -11.35
C ALA A 37 15.02 10.62 -11.90
N GLU A 38 13.73 10.34 -12.13
CA GLU A 38 13.28 9.10 -12.77
C GLU A 38 13.76 9.01 -14.22
N ARG A 39 13.61 10.07 -15.02
CA ARG A 39 14.14 10.16 -16.39
C ARG A 39 15.64 9.87 -16.43
N ARG A 40 16.41 10.48 -15.52
CA ARG A 40 17.86 10.27 -15.41
C ARG A 40 18.20 8.83 -15.07
N ILE A 41 17.60 8.25 -14.03
CA ILE A 41 17.91 6.88 -13.61
C ILE A 41 17.50 5.86 -14.70
N ARG A 42 16.39 6.08 -15.41
CA ARG A 42 15.98 5.24 -16.54
C ARG A 42 16.89 5.42 -17.77
N GLY A 43 17.33 6.64 -18.07
CA GLY A 43 18.23 6.93 -19.19
C GLY A 43 19.67 6.41 -18.99
N HIS A 44 20.09 6.16 -17.75
CA HIS A 44 21.42 5.68 -17.41
C HIS A 44 21.60 4.15 -17.51
N GLU A 45 20.65 3.38 -18.05
CA GLU A 45 20.82 1.95 -18.32
C GLU A 45 22.01 1.62 -19.26
N SER A 46 22.67 2.62 -19.87
CA SER A 46 23.80 2.41 -20.80
C SER A 46 25.15 3.05 -20.41
N GLN A 47 25.27 3.88 -19.36
CA GLN A 47 26.57 4.48 -19.00
C GLN A 47 26.72 4.69 -17.48
N CYS A 48 27.41 3.76 -16.83
CA CYS A 48 27.89 3.91 -15.45
C CYS A 48 29.41 3.95 -15.45
N ASN A 49 30.00 5.14 -15.38
CA ASN A 49 31.38 5.30 -14.91
C ASN A 49 31.67 6.60 -14.15
N GLU A 50 30.65 7.40 -13.79
CA GLU A 50 30.83 8.52 -12.87
C GLU A 50 30.10 8.26 -11.57
N ILE A 51 30.83 8.38 -10.46
CA ILE A 51 30.29 8.39 -9.10
C ILE A 51 29.56 9.73 -8.93
N VAL A 52 28.38 9.86 -9.52
CA VAL A 52 27.48 10.98 -9.28
C VAL A 52 26.97 10.85 -7.84
N LYS A 53 27.23 11.86 -7.01
CA LYS A 53 26.67 11.93 -5.64
C LYS A 53 25.14 11.93 -5.74
N LEU A 54 24.51 10.79 -5.47
CA LEU A 54 23.06 10.65 -5.48
C LEU A 54 22.40 11.60 -4.48
N THR A 55 21.51 12.46 -4.97
CA THR A 55 20.69 13.34 -4.13
C THR A 55 19.69 12.53 -3.30
N ASN A 56 19.01 13.17 -2.34
CA ASN A 56 17.90 12.52 -1.62
C ASN A 56 16.76 12.08 -2.58
N VAL A 57 16.52 12.86 -3.63
CA VAL A 57 15.52 12.58 -4.67
C VAL A 57 15.92 11.31 -5.44
N ASP A 58 17.18 11.21 -5.88
CA ASP A 58 17.68 10.04 -6.62
C ASP A 58 17.62 8.77 -5.77
N ARG A 59 18.00 8.87 -4.48
CA ARG A 59 17.90 7.74 -3.55
C ARG A 59 16.47 7.28 -3.34
N TRP A 60 15.51 8.20 -3.31
CA TRP A 60 14.09 7.88 -3.19
C TRP A 60 13.57 7.18 -4.46
N VAL A 61 13.87 7.72 -5.65
CA VAL A 61 13.48 7.12 -6.94
C VAL A 61 14.07 5.73 -7.10
N ALA A 62 15.36 5.56 -6.79
CA ALA A 62 16.01 4.26 -6.82
C ALA A 62 15.39 3.27 -5.82
N ALA A 63 14.92 3.72 -4.66
CA ALA A 63 14.22 2.86 -3.71
C ALA A 63 12.84 2.42 -4.22
N ALA A 64 12.10 3.33 -4.88
CA ALA A 64 10.82 3.02 -5.51
C ALA A 64 10.97 2.00 -6.65
N GLN A 65 11.97 2.17 -7.52
CA GLN A 65 12.26 1.21 -8.60
C GLN A 65 12.69 -0.16 -8.06
N ARG A 66 13.55 -0.21 -7.02
CA ARG A 66 13.91 -1.47 -6.35
C ARG A 66 12.68 -2.20 -5.82
N LEU A 67 11.72 -1.48 -5.25
CA LEU A 67 10.46 -2.05 -4.80
C LEU A 67 9.65 -2.65 -5.97
N GLU A 68 9.53 -1.95 -7.10
CA GLU A 68 8.82 -2.48 -8.28
C GLU A 68 9.48 -3.73 -8.88
N VAL A 69 10.82 -3.74 -8.97
CA VAL A 69 11.58 -4.92 -9.42
C VAL A 69 11.37 -6.09 -8.46
N LEU A 70 11.42 -5.83 -7.15
CA LEU A 70 11.16 -6.83 -6.14
C LEU A 70 9.72 -7.38 -6.24
N LEU A 71 8.73 -6.51 -6.41
CA LEU A 71 7.32 -6.90 -6.60
C LEU A 71 7.14 -7.79 -7.82
N SER A 72 7.80 -7.44 -8.93
CA SER A 72 7.76 -8.22 -10.17
C SER A 72 8.33 -9.62 -9.98
N ARG A 73 9.39 -9.76 -9.16
CA ARG A 73 9.99 -11.06 -8.82
C ARG A 73 9.18 -11.86 -7.82
N LEU A 74 8.58 -11.21 -6.82
CA LEU A 74 7.83 -11.89 -5.76
C LEU A 74 6.37 -12.21 -6.14
N GLY A 75 5.77 -11.44 -7.05
CA GLY A 75 4.34 -11.51 -7.38
C GLY A 75 3.41 -11.12 -6.22
N ARG A 76 3.95 -10.51 -5.16
CA ARG A 76 3.24 -10.11 -3.94
C ARG A 76 3.93 -8.95 -3.26
N PHE A 77 3.17 -8.19 -2.45
CA PHE A 77 3.72 -7.09 -1.66
C PHE A 77 4.77 -7.58 -0.62
N PRO A 78 5.88 -6.83 -0.40
CA PRO A 78 6.91 -7.18 0.56
C PRO A 78 6.38 -7.31 1.99
N ARG A 79 6.81 -8.36 2.69
CA ARG A 79 6.45 -8.63 4.07
C ARG A 79 7.53 -8.12 5.00
N GLN A 80 7.12 -7.37 6.02
CA GLN A 80 8.00 -7.06 7.15
C GLN A 80 8.04 -8.20 8.19
N ASN A 81 7.13 -9.19 8.09
CA ASN A 81 6.71 -10.11 9.16
C ASN A 81 7.86 -10.55 10.08
N ARG A 82 7.98 -9.87 11.23
CA ARG A 82 9.02 -10.10 12.24
C ARG A 82 8.91 -11.44 12.97
N ARG A 83 7.83 -12.20 12.74
CA ARG A 83 7.60 -13.51 13.33
C ARG A 83 8.19 -14.66 12.52
N LEU A 84 8.65 -14.40 11.30
CA LEU A 84 9.35 -15.38 10.49
C LEU A 84 10.86 -15.36 10.82
N PRO A 85 11.54 -16.52 10.81
CA PRO A 85 12.98 -16.58 11.02
C PRO A 85 13.71 -15.78 9.94
N ARG A 86 14.85 -15.17 10.28
CA ARG A 86 15.60 -14.27 9.38
C ARG A 86 15.85 -14.80 7.95
N PRO A 87 16.16 -16.09 7.70
CA PRO A 87 16.34 -16.57 6.32
C PRO A 87 15.05 -16.62 5.49
N ALA A 88 13.87 -16.54 6.11
CA ALA A 88 12.59 -16.61 5.40
C ALA A 88 12.20 -15.29 4.70
N ILE A 89 12.84 -14.17 5.05
CA ILE A 89 12.63 -12.86 4.42
C ILE A 89 14.00 -12.28 4.09
N SER A 90 14.29 -12.07 2.81
CA SER A 90 15.56 -11.48 2.37
C SER A 90 15.74 -10.08 2.95
N ASP A 91 16.99 -9.65 3.10
CA ASP A 91 17.28 -8.30 3.60
C ASP A 91 16.77 -7.20 2.64
N GLU A 92 16.72 -7.51 1.35
CA GLU A 92 16.12 -6.66 0.31
C GLU A 92 14.60 -6.50 0.51
N GLU A 93 13.87 -7.59 0.78
CA GLU A 93 12.43 -7.55 1.06
C GLU A 93 12.15 -6.75 2.33
N ARG A 94 12.97 -6.95 3.38
CA ARG A 94 12.86 -6.21 4.64
C ARG A 94 13.14 -4.72 4.47
N THR A 95 14.16 -4.38 3.69
CA THR A 95 14.54 -2.99 3.40
C THR A 95 13.42 -2.27 2.64
N SER A 96 12.86 -2.93 1.62
CA SER A 96 11.74 -2.40 0.83
C SER A 96 10.48 -2.23 1.69
N ALA A 97 10.14 -3.22 2.51
CA ALA A 97 8.99 -3.13 3.43
C ALA A 97 9.16 -2.00 4.47
N ASN A 98 10.37 -1.83 5.02
CA ASN A 98 10.68 -0.73 5.94
C ASN A 98 10.60 0.64 5.25
N TRP A 99 11.10 0.76 4.01
CA TRP A 99 11.03 1.99 3.23
C TRP A 99 9.57 2.41 2.97
N VAL A 100 8.71 1.48 2.54
CA VAL A 100 7.26 1.73 2.36
C VAL A 100 6.61 2.19 3.67
N ARG A 101 6.96 1.56 4.80
CA ARG A 101 6.45 1.98 6.12
C ARG A 101 6.80 3.44 6.41
N TYR A 102 8.04 3.87 6.12
CA TYR A 102 8.42 5.27 6.27
C TYR A 102 7.64 6.20 5.34
N GLN A 103 7.35 5.78 4.11
CA GLN A 103 6.53 6.59 3.20
C GLN A 103 5.11 6.81 3.75
N ARG A 104 4.51 5.79 4.37
CA ARG A 104 3.20 5.91 5.04
C ARG A 104 3.25 6.88 6.23
N THR A 105 4.28 6.79 7.07
CA THR A 105 4.44 7.69 8.22
C THR A 105 4.54 9.15 7.81
N TRP A 106 5.23 9.44 6.71
CA TRP A 106 5.48 10.79 6.24
C TRP A 106 4.60 11.20 5.05
N TRP A 107 3.49 10.50 4.83
CA TRP A 107 2.61 10.69 3.67
C TRP A 107 2.19 12.15 3.46
N GLY A 108 1.87 12.85 4.55
CA GLY A 108 1.46 14.27 4.51
C GLY A 108 2.53 15.21 3.95
N THR A 109 3.81 14.81 3.99
CA THR A 109 4.94 15.62 3.51
C THR A 109 5.36 15.30 2.06
N LEU A 110 4.90 14.16 1.53
CA LEU A 110 5.23 13.72 0.17
C LEU A 110 4.60 14.65 -0.88
N CYS A 111 5.32 14.89 -1.96
CA CYS A 111 4.78 15.65 -3.08
C CYS A 111 3.80 14.81 -3.92
N SER A 112 3.02 15.48 -4.78
CA SER A 112 2.06 14.83 -5.69
C SER A 112 2.67 13.70 -6.52
N TYR A 113 3.89 13.88 -7.04
CA TYR A 113 4.59 12.84 -7.82
C TYR A 113 4.87 11.57 -7.01
N GLN A 114 5.37 11.73 -5.78
CA GLN A 114 5.68 10.61 -4.90
C GLN A 114 4.42 9.83 -4.51
N LYS A 115 3.31 10.54 -4.25
CA LYS A 115 2.01 9.94 -3.93
C LYS A 115 1.46 9.15 -5.11
N ASP A 116 1.46 9.76 -6.29
CA ASP A 116 0.99 9.14 -7.54
C ASP A 116 1.78 7.86 -7.86
N TRP A 117 3.11 7.89 -7.68
CA TRP A 117 3.93 6.70 -7.82
C TRP A 117 3.49 5.63 -6.83
N LEU A 118 3.46 5.91 -5.52
CA LEU A 118 3.11 4.91 -4.51
C LEU A 118 1.70 4.33 -4.73
N GLU A 119 0.73 5.15 -5.11
CA GLU A 119 -0.64 4.73 -5.43
C GLU A 119 -0.71 3.85 -6.69
N SER A 120 0.21 4.02 -7.65
CA SER A 120 0.29 3.17 -8.83
C SER A 120 0.87 1.77 -8.56
N ILE A 121 1.46 1.54 -7.38
CA ILE A 121 2.09 0.28 -7.03
C ILE A 121 1.02 -0.78 -6.67
N PRO A 122 0.98 -1.94 -7.36
CA PRO A 122 0.02 -2.99 -7.04
C PRO A 122 0.17 -3.51 -5.61
N GLY A 123 -0.94 -3.50 -4.86
CA GLY A 123 -0.97 -3.94 -3.46
C GLY A 123 -0.40 -2.93 -2.46
N PHE A 124 -0.06 -1.71 -2.90
CA PHE A 124 0.16 -0.61 -1.99
C PHE A 124 -1.18 -0.14 -1.42
N PHE A 125 -1.18 0.08 -0.11
CA PHE A 125 -2.30 0.63 0.65
C PHE A 125 -1.72 1.67 1.61
N LEU A 126 -2.35 2.85 1.70
CA LEU A 126 -1.91 3.91 2.60
C LEU A 126 -2.16 3.50 4.06
N ASP A 127 -3.36 3.00 4.35
CA ASP A 127 -3.73 2.38 5.62
C ASP A 127 -4.09 0.89 5.41
N PRO A 128 -3.08 -0.02 5.46
CA PRO A 128 -3.33 -1.44 5.31
C PRO A 128 -4.25 -2.02 6.38
N ILE A 129 -4.32 -1.40 7.57
CA ILE A 129 -5.14 -1.91 8.67
C ILE A 129 -6.60 -1.51 8.44
N GLY A 130 -6.84 -0.24 8.09
CA GLY A 130 -8.15 0.27 7.71
C GLY A 130 -8.72 -0.48 6.50
N GLU A 131 -7.98 -0.55 5.41
CA GLU A 131 -8.44 -1.24 4.19
C GLU A 131 -8.61 -2.75 4.38
N GLN A 132 -7.76 -3.39 5.19
CA GLN A 132 -7.98 -4.78 5.57
C GLN A 132 -9.27 -4.94 6.40
N ALA A 133 -9.58 -4.01 7.28
CA ALA A 133 -10.83 -4.05 8.04
C ALA A 133 -12.04 -3.89 7.11
N ASP A 134 -12.00 -2.95 6.17
CA ASP A 134 -13.08 -2.71 5.20
C ASP A 134 -13.26 -3.91 4.27
N ALA A 135 -12.17 -4.53 3.83
CA ALA A 135 -12.21 -5.77 3.05
C ALA A 135 -12.85 -6.94 3.83
N GLN A 136 -12.61 -7.03 5.14
CA GLN A 136 -13.24 -8.06 5.98
C GLN A 136 -14.73 -7.79 6.19
N VAL A 137 -15.11 -6.53 6.40
CA VAL A 137 -16.51 -6.08 6.45
C VAL A 137 -17.22 -6.42 5.14
N GLY A 138 -16.60 -6.12 4.00
CA GLY A 138 -17.13 -6.46 2.68
C GLY A 138 -17.26 -7.98 2.46
N ASN A 139 -16.23 -8.75 2.84
CA ASN A 139 -16.28 -10.21 2.74
C ASN A 139 -17.40 -10.80 3.61
N TYR A 140 -17.53 -10.33 4.85
CA TYR A 140 -18.61 -10.74 5.75
C TYR A 140 -19.97 -10.42 5.13
N THR A 141 -20.18 -9.17 4.69
CA THR A 141 -21.45 -8.70 4.12
C THR A 141 -21.86 -9.54 2.91
N ARG A 142 -20.92 -9.78 1.99
CA ARG A 142 -21.14 -10.60 0.80
C ARG A 142 -21.54 -12.02 1.15
N VAL A 143 -20.78 -12.68 2.02
CA VAL A 143 -21.08 -14.06 2.45
C VAL A 143 -22.43 -14.11 3.16
N ALA A 144 -22.66 -13.24 4.15
CA ALA A 144 -23.86 -13.23 4.96
C ALA A 144 -25.13 -13.04 4.13
N ASN A 145 -25.08 -12.15 3.14
CA ASN A 145 -26.17 -11.97 2.18
C ASN A 145 -26.35 -13.19 1.27
N ARG A 146 -25.26 -13.80 0.78
CA ARG A 146 -25.32 -15.01 -0.06
C ARG A 146 -25.96 -16.18 0.67
N VAL A 147 -25.58 -16.42 1.92
CA VAL A 147 -26.07 -17.57 2.71
C VAL A 147 -27.37 -17.29 3.48
N GLY A 148 -27.81 -16.02 3.52
CA GLY A 148 -29.03 -15.58 4.23
C GLY A 148 -28.94 -15.69 5.76
N ARG A 149 -27.73 -15.74 6.32
CA ARG A 149 -27.48 -15.91 7.76
C ARG A 149 -26.09 -15.43 8.13
N ALA A 150 -25.81 -15.38 9.43
CA ALA A 150 -24.43 -15.21 9.90
C ALA A 150 -23.52 -16.36 9.42
N PRO A 151 -22.31 -16.06 8.89
CA PRO A 151 -21.33 -17.05 8.47
C PRO A 151 -20.98 -18.07 9.57
N LYS A 152 -20.80 -19.35 9.20
CA LYS A 152 -20.43 -20.42 10.14
C LYS A 152 -19.02 -20.94 9.89
N ARG A 153 -18.31 -21.28 10.98
CA ARG A 153 -16.94 -21.86 10.92
C ARG A 153 -16.91 -23.31 10.42
N THR A 154 -18.05 -23.99 10.41
CA THR A 154 -18.22 -25.39 9.98
C THR A 154 -18.65 -25.52 8.52
N SER A 155 -18.59 -24.43 7.75
CA SER A 155 -18.90 -24.46 6.32
C SER A 155 -17.77 -25.11 5.51
N ASP A 156 -18.11 -25.72 4.38
CA ASP A 156 -17.14 -26.22 3.41
C ASP A 156 -16.56 -25.09 2.53
N GLU A 157 -17.22 -23.93 2.51
CA GLU A 157 -16.79 -22.77 1.73
C GLU A 157 -15.70 -21.96 2.48
N ARG A 158 -14.53 -21.84 1.85
CA ARG A 158 -13.36 -21.15 2.47
C ARG A 158 -13.62 -19.69 2.80
N ASP A 159 -14.41 -18.99 2.01
CA ASP A 159 -14.77 -17.58 2.22
C ASP A 159 -15.79 -17.42 3.38
N GLU A 160 -16.75 -18.35 3.53
CA GLU A 160 -17.64 -18.39 4.70
C GLU A 160 -16.85 -18.67 5.99
N VAL A 161 -15.94 -19.64 5.97
CA VAL A 161 -15.08 -19.95 7.12
C VAL A 161 -14.23 -18.74 7.53
N ARG A 162 -13.65 -18.02 6.56
CA ARG A 162 -12.87 -16.80 6.83
C ARG A 162 -13.74 -15.69 7.44
N ALA A 163 -14.93 -15.46 6.90
CA ALA A 163 -15.87 -14.48 7.44
C ALA A 163 -16.29 -14.82 8.88
N ALA A 164 -16.56 -16.10 9.17
CA ALA A 164 -16.93 -16.58 10.49
C ALA A 164 -15.79 -16.46 11.52
N GLN A 165 -14.55 -16.73 11.10
CA GLN A 165 -13.37 -16.53 11.96
C GLN A 165 -13.15 -15.05 12.29
N TRP A 166 -13.28 -14.17 11.30
CA TRP A 166 -13.20 -12.72 11.53
C TRP A 166 -14.30 -12.24 12.47
N GLN A 167 -15.55 -12.67 12.27
CA GLN A 167 -16.67 -12.36 13.17
C GLN A 167 -16.35 -12.78 14.62
N ALA A 168 -15.86 -14.00 14.83
CA ALA A 168 -15.51 -14.49 16.16
C ALA A 168 -14.44 -13.61 16.84
N LYS A 169 -13.44 -13.16 16.07
CA LYS A 169 -12.41 -12.24 16.57
C LYS A 169 -13.00 -10.90 17.02
N GLN A 170 -13.92 -10.32 16.25
CA GLN A 170 -14.58 -9.06 16.64
C GLN A 170 -15.41 -9.22 17.92
N LYS A 171 -16.13 -10.34 18.06
CA LYS A 171 -16.90 -10.65 19.27
C LYS A 171 -16.03 -10.80 20.51
N ILE A 172 -14.85 -11.44 20.38
CA ILE A 172 -13.87 -11.53 21.48
C ILE A 172 -13.38 -10.13 21.88
N LEU A 173 -12.98 -9.30 20.91
CA LEU A 173 -12.52 -7.93 21.18
C LEU A 173 -13.59 -7.06 21.84
N TYR A 174 -14.86 -7.22 21.44
CA TYR A 174 -15.99 -6.55 22.06
C TYR A 174 -16.17 -6.97 23.53
N ARG A 175 -16.15 -8.28 23.81
CA ARG A 175 -16.23 -8.83 25.18
C ARG A 175 -15.07 -8.41 26.06
N GLU A 176 -13.88 -8.26 25.50
CA GLU A 176 -12.69 -7.78 26.21
C GLU A 176 -12.66 -6.25 26.39
N GLY A 177 -13.65 -5.51 25.88
CA GLY A 177 -13.67 -4.04 25.92
C GLY A 177 -12.58 -3.37 25.08
N LYS A 178 -11.95 -4.12 24.17
CA LYS A 178 -10.83 -3.66 23.32
C LYS A 178 -11.30 -3.14 21.95
N LEU A 179 -12.59 -3.29 21.64
CA LEU A 179 -13.16 -2.84 20.38
C LEU A 179 -13.57 -1.35 20.48
N PRO A 180 -13.00 -0.45 19.67
CA PRO A 180 -13.37 0.96 19.69
C PRO A 180 -14.85 1.20 19.36
N LYS A 181 -15.47 2.22 19.97
CA LYS A 181 -16.90 2.54 19.80
C LYS A 181 -17.31 2.67 18.33
N HIS A 182 -16.54 3.38 17.49
CA HIS A 182 -16.85 3.53 16.07
C HIS A 182 -16.94 2.18 15.33
N ARG A 183 -16.11 1.19 15.70
CA ARG A 183 -16.19 -0.17 15.14
C ARG A 183 -17.40 -0.94 15.65
N VAL A 184 -17.83 -0.72 16.90
CA VAL A 184 -19.08 -1.30 17.39
C VAL A 184 -20.26 -0.77 16.58
N ASP A 185 -20.32 0.54 16.37
CA ASP A 185 -21.38 1.20 15.61
C ASP A 185 -21.41 0.74 14.14
N GLU A 186 -20.24 0.54 13.54
CA GLU A 186 -20.09 0.03 12.17
C GLU A 186 -20.56 -1.43 12.06
N LEU A 187 -20.05 -2.32 12.91
CA LEU A 187 -20.36 -3.75 12.85
C LEU A 187 -21.82 -4.05 13.19
N SER A 188 -22.45 -3.22 14.03
CA SER A 188 -23.88 -3.34 14.37
C SER A 188 -24.81 -3.12 13.19
N LYS A 189 -24.33 -2.49 12.11
CA LYS A 189 -25.09 -2.27 10.88
C LYS A 189 -25.00 -3.44 9.89
N LEU A 190 -24.17 -4.45 10.18
CA LEU A 190 -23.96 -5.56 9.25
C LEU A 190 -25.14 -6.51 9.23
N PRO A 191 -25.47 -7.07 8.04
CA PRO A 191 -26.58 -8.01 7.91
C PRO A 191 -26.33 -9.26 8.75
N TYR A 192 -27.37 -9.71 9.45
CA TYR A 192 -27.30 -10.89 10.32
C TYR A 192 -26.26 -10.80 11.46
N TRP A 193 -25.77 -9.59 11.77
CA TRP A 193 -24.87 -9.37 12.89
C TRP A 193 -25.65 -9.22 14.18
N ARG A 194 -25.25 -9.99 15.19
CA ARG A 194 -25.78 -9.88 16.56
C ARG A 194 -24.63 -9.98 17.54
N TRP A 195 -24.53 -8.97 18.39
CA TRP A 195 -23.71 -9.06 19.60
C TRP A 195 -24.34 -10.12 20.50
N THR A 196 -23.52 -11.06 20.92
CA THR A 196 -23.89 -11.97 22.00
C THR A 196 -23.44 -11.30 23.27
N GLU A 197 -24.39 -11.11 24.19
CA GLU A 197 -24.10 -10.76 25.59
C GLU A 197 -23.08 -11.73 26.21
#